data_AF-A0A964LJ43-F1
#
_entry.id   AF-A0A964LJ43-F1
#
_cell.length_a   1.000
_cell.length_b   1.000
_cell.length_c   1.000
_cell.angle_alpha   90.00
_cell.angle_beta   90.00
_cell.angle_gamma   90.00
#
_symmetry.space_group_name_H-M   'P 1'
#
loop_
_entity.id
_entity.type
_entity.pdbx_description
1 polymer ?
#
loop_
_entity_poly.entity_id
_entity_poly.type
_entity_poly.pdbx_seq_one_letter_code
_entity_poly.pdbx_strand_id
1 'polypeptide(L)'
;MAKKEDDSEGDWRPRENDDPEDQSHDTEAEVTCPYCGETMSITIDPDGGNDQEYVEDCQVCCRPWKVQVQYDDQGQARVWAEGGD
;
A
#
# COMPACT_ATOMS: atom_id res chain seq x y z
N MET A 1 45.73 1.27 39.76
CA MET A 1 45.12 -0.07 39.93
C MET A 1 44.14 -0.27 38.79
N ALA A 2 44.32 -1.38 38.07
CA ALA A 2 43.70 -1.68 36.79
C ALA A 2 42.16 -1.74 36.87
N LYS A 3 41.49 -1.07 35.92
CA LYS A 3 40.14 -1.45 35.50
C LYS A 3 40.27 -2.81 34.83
N LYS A 4 39.62 -3.84 35.38
CA LYS A 4 39.37 -5.07 34.63
C LYS A 4 38.20 -4.79 33.70
N GLU A 5 38.53 -4.77 32.42
CA GLU A 5 37.60 -4.94 31.32
C GLU A 5 37.28 -6.43 31.27
N ASP A 6 36.03 -6.80 31.54
CA ASP A 6 35.54 -8.17 31.36
C ASP A 6 34.71 -8.19 30.09
N ASP A 7 35.22 -8.98 29.15
CA ASP A 7 34.90 -9.16 27.76
C ASP A 7 33.63 -10.02 27.63
N SER A 8 32.50 -9.44 27.23
CA SER A 8 31.36 -10.18 26.68
C SER A 8 30.33 -9.24 26.06
N GLU A 9 30.55 -8.88 24.81
CA GLU A 9 29.48 -8.34 23.96
C GLU A 9 29.28 -9.26 22.75
N GLY A 10 28.73 -10.44 23.05
CA GLY A 10 27.96 -11.21 22.09
C GLY A 10 26.47 -10.93 22.30
N ASP A 11 25.92 -9.98 21.56
CA ASP A 11 24.46 -9.81 21.39
C ASP A 11 24.21 -9.28 19.96
N TRP A 12 24.33 -10.15 18.96
CA TRP A 12 23.76 -9.88 17.64
C TRP A 12 22.23 -10.07 17.73
N ARG A 13 21.56 -9.20 18.47
CA ARG A 13 20.13 -8.99 18.25
C ARG A 13 20.03 -8.09 17.03
N PRO A 14 19.41 -8.55 15.92
CA PRO A 14 18.92 -7.57 14.97
C PRO A 14 18.01 -6.64 15.75
N ARG A 15 18.28 -5.35 15.62
CA ARG A 15 17.45 -4.27 16.16
C ARG A 15 16.15 -4.29 15.35
N GLU A 16 15.29 -5.28 15.56
CA GLU A 16 13.93 -5.23 15.07
C GLU A 16 13.25 -4.07 15.81
N ASN A 17 12.65 -3.17 15.02
CA ASN A 17 12.13 -1.84 15.36
C ASN A 17 13.08 -0.66 15.06
N ASP A 18 13.78 -0.71 13.93
CA ASP A 18 13.94 0.50 13.11
C ASP A 18 12.73 0.51 12.15
N ASP A 19 11.54 0.78 12.71
CA ASP A 19 10.33 1.02 11.92
C ASP A 19 10.38 2.52 11.58
N PRO A 20 10.86 2.90 10.38
CA PRO A 20 11.03 4.30 10.05
C PRO A 20 9.66 4.97 10.07
N GLU A 21 9.57 6.06 10.82
CA GLU A 21 8.39 6.92 10.87
C GLU A 21 7.92 7.26 9.44
N ASP A 22 6.79 6.65 9.08
CA ASP A 22 5.57 7.36 8.72
C ASP A 22 5.66 8.16 7.40
N GLN A 23 5.67 7.44 6.29
CA GLN A 23 4.97 7.87 5.08
C GLN A 23 3.87 6.84 4.82
N SER A 24 2.81 6.90 5.63
CA SER A 24 1.67 5.99 5.53
C SER A 24 0.86 6.34 4.28
N HIS A 25 1.31 5.87 3.13
CA HIS A 25 0.49 5.91 1.94
C HIS A 25 -0.69 4.95 2.09
N ASP A 26 -1.86 5.34 1.56
CA ASP A 26 -3.02 4.44 1.52
C ASP A 26 -2.69 3.18 0.69
N THR A 27 -3.05 2.02 1.21
CA THR A 27 -2.83 0.71 0.57
C THR A 27 -4.13 -0.02 0.23
N GLU A 28 -5.28 0.59 0.57
CA GLU A 28 -6.61 0.07 0.28
C GLU A 28 -7.58 1.21 -0.07
N ALA A 29 -8.58 0.92 -0.91
CA ALA A 29 -9.62 1.88 -1.26
C ALA A 29 -10.94 1.19 -1.59
N GLU A 30 -12.06 1.86 -1.33
CA GLU A 30 -13.39 1.41 -1.73
C GLU A 30 -13.76 1.95 -3.11
N VAL A 31 -14.19 1.06 -4.01
CA VAL A 31 -14.62 1.40 -5.37
C VAL A 31 -15.95 0.74 -5.70
N THR A 32 -16.77 1.44 -6.49
CA THR A 32 -18.07 0.92 -6.96
C THR A 32 -17.97 0.47 -8.40
N CYS A 33 -18.42 -0.76 -8.69
CA CYS A 33 -18.38 -1.32 -10.03
C CYS A 33 -19.31 -0.58 -10.99
N PRO A 34 -18.81 -0.07 -12.13
CA PRO A 34 -19.62 0.66 -13.12
C PRO A 34 -20.61 -0.26 -13.85
N TYR A 35 -20.47 -1.58 -13.72
CA TYR A 35 -21.32 -2.56 -14.40
C TYR A 35 -22.43 -3.13 -13.52
N CYS A 36 -22.12 -3.59 -12.32
CA CYS A 36 -23.11 -4.19 -11.41
C CYS A 36 -23.53 -3.27 -10.27
N GLY A 37 -22.80 -2.20 -9.99
CA GLY A 37 -23.08 -1.26 -8.91
C GLY A 37 -22.67 -1.73 -7.51
N GLU A 38 -21.99 -2.87 -7.39
CA GLU A 38 -21.47 -3.34 -6.10
C GLU A 38 -20.30 -2.47 -5.63
N THR A 39 -20.20 -2.23 -4.33
CA THR A 39 -19.01 -1.59 -3.72
C THR A 39 -18.08 -2.66 -3.14
N MET A 40 -16.80 -2.58 -3.46
CA MET A 40 -15.78 -3.50 -2.97
C MET A 40 -14.50 -2.76 -2.59
N SER A 41 -13.74 -3.34 -1.67
CA SER A 41 -12.40 -2.87 -1.30
C SER A 41 -11.36 -3.50 -2.23
N ILE A 42 -10.45 -2.68 -2.74
CA ILE A 42 -9.33 -3.09 -3.58
C ILE A 42 -8.01 -2.70 -2.91
N THR A 43 -6.95 -3.42 -3.22
CA THR A 43 -5.59 -3.09 -2.79
C THR A 43 -4.94 -2.15 -3.80
N ILE A 44 -4.25 -1.12 -3.29
CA ILE A 44 -3.49 -0.15 -4.08
C ILE A 44 -2.05 -0.15 -3.59
N ASP A 45 -1.10 0.03 -4.51
CA ASP A 45 0.34 -0.06 -4.21
C ASP A 45 1.01 1.31 -4.45
N PRO A 46 1.45 2.03 -3.41
CA PRO A 46 2.08 3.34 -3.57
C PRO A 46 3.44 3.29 -4.28
N ASP A 47 4.12 2.13 -4.33
CA ASP A 47 5.42 1.99 -5.01
C ASP A 47 5.30 2.15 -6.54
N GLY A 48 4.08 2.08 -7.09
CA GLY A 48 3.78 2.31 -8.51
C GLY A 48 3.90 3.77 -8.97
N GLY A 49 4.10 4.73 -8.06
CA GLY A 49 4.17 6.17 -8.34
C GLY A 49 2.85 6.90 -8.09
N ASN A 50 2.84 8.23 -8.29
CA ASN A 50 1.70 9.06 -7.90
C ASN A 50 0.47 8.87 -8.79
N ASP A 51 0.64 8.58 -10.08
CA ASP A 51 -0.46 8.37 -11.02
C ASP A 51 -0.36 6.95 -11.59
N GLN A 52 -1.37 6.13 -11.29
CA GLN A 52 -1.38 4.72 -11.67
C GLN A 52 -2.67 4.38 -12.40
N GLU A 53 -2.56 3.51 -13.39
CA GLU A 53 -3.68 2.95 -14.13
C GLU A 53 -3.46 1.46 -14.34
N TYR A 54 -4.44 0.66 -13.94
CA TYR A 54 -4.42 -0.79 -14.16
C TYR A 54 -5.82 -1.32 -14.42
N VAL A 55 -5.89 -2.53 -14.99
CA VAL A 55 -7.14 -3.25 -15.21
C VAL A 55 -7.26 -4.33 -14.15
N GLU A 56 -8.42 -4.38 -13.51
CA GLU A 56 -8.81 -5.43 -12.58
C GLU A 56 -10.13 -6.06 -13.04
N ASP A 57 -10.59 -7.13 -12.40
CA ASP A 57 -11.91 -7.70 -12.65
C ASP A 57 -12.80 -7.48 -11.43
N CYS A 58 -14.06 -7.12 -11.66
CA CYS A 58 -15.03 -7.03 -10.56
C CYS A 58 -15.26 -8.42 -9.93
N GLN A 59 -15.08 -8.53 -8.61
CA GLN A 59 -15.25 -9.80 -7.87
C GLN A 59 -16.67 -10.38 -7.88
N VAL A 60 -17.66 -9.58 -8.31
CA VAL A 60 -19.08 -10.00 -8.38
C VAL A 60 -19.50 -10.37 -9.80
N CYS A 61 -19.22 -9.51 -10.79
CA CYS A 61 -19.70 -9.71 -12.16
C CYS A 61 -18.62 -10.15 -13.16
N CYS A 62 -17.37 -10.31 -12.74
CA CYS A 62 -16.23 -10.75 -13.55
C CYS A 62 -16.05 -9.94 -14.84
N ARG A 63 -16.37 -8.64 -14.80
CA ARG A 63 -16.15 -7.74 -15.93
C ARG A 63 -14.90 -6.91 -15.67
N PRO A 64 -14.02 -6.77 -16.66
CA PRO A 64 -12.81 -5.99 -16.51
C PRO A 64 -13.17 -4.51 -16.41
N TRP A 65 -12.61 -3.84 -15.42
CA TRP A 65 -12.72 -2.40 -15.23
C TRP A 65 -11.33 -1.79 -15.15
N LYS A 66 -11.23 -0.53 -15.52
CA LYS A 66 -10.00 0.24 -15.39
C LYS A 66 -10.06 1.00 -14.07
N VAL A 67 -9.05 0.80 -13.24
CA VAL A 67 -8.85 1.50 -11.98
C VAL A 67 -7.78 2.55 -12.18
N GLN A 68 -8.06 3.77 -11.72
CA GLN A 68 -7.12 4.88 -11.68
C GLN A 68 -6.90 5.29 -10.23
N VAL A 69 -5.63 5.40 -9.85
CA VAL A 69 -5.19 5.77 -8.49
C VAL A 69 -4.30 6.99 -8.61
N GLN A 70 -4.60 8.01 -7.82
CA GLN A 70 -3.78 9.20 -7.70
C GLN A 70 -3.43 9.45 -6.23
N TYR A 71 -2.13 9.47 -5.91
CA TYR A 71 -1.63 9.83 -4.59
C TYR A 71 -1.31 11.32 -4.52
N ASP A 72 -1.69 11.97 -3.41
CA ASP A 72 -1.29 13.34 -3.11
C ASP A 72 0.04 13.40 -2.35
N ASP A 73 0.55 14.62 -2.10
CA ASP A 73 1.79 14.85 -1.36
C ASP A 73 1.74 14.38 0.12
N GLN A 74 0.56 14.02 0.62
CA GLN A 74 0.36 13.48 1.97
C GLN A 74 0.19 11.96 1.99
N GLY A 75 0.22 11.30 0.82
CA GLY A 75 0.00 9.85 0.73
C GLY A 75 -1.44 9.40 0.64
N GLN A 76 -2.39 10.33 0.53
CA GLN A 76 -3.81 9.97 0.42
C GLN A 76 -4.11 9.54 -1.00
N ALA A 77 -4.78 8.39 -1.14
CA ALA A 77 -5.17 7.87 -2.43
C ALA A 77 -6.56 8.36 -2.85
N ARG A 78 -6.63 8.91 -4.05
CA ARG A 78 -7.88 9.12 -4.77
C ARG A 78 -8.05 8.03 -5.81
N VAL A 79 -9.10 7.22 -5.65
CA VAL A 79 -9.36 6.07 -6.52
C VAL A 79 -10.70 6.21 -7.21
N TRP A 80 -10.75 5.87 -8.49
CA TRP A 80 -12.01 5.72 -9.22
C TRP A 80 -11.88 4.62 -10.29
N ALA A 81 -13.03 4.04 -10.65
CA ALA A 81 -13.11 2.98 -11.63
C ALA A 81 -14.01 3.38 -12.81
N GLU A 82 -13.57 3.05 -14.02
CA GLU A 82 -14.34 3.21 -15.25
C GLU A 82 -14.50 1.86 -15.96
N GLY A 83 -15.58 1.72 -16.74
CA GLY A 83 -15.80 0.49 -17.49
C GLY A 83 -14.71 0.31 -18.55
N GLY A 84 -14.01 -0.83 -18.55
CA GLY A 84 -13.20 -1.27 -19.67
C GLY A 84 -14.04 -1.57 -20.92
N ASP A 85 -13.41 -1.42 -22.08
CA ASP A 85 -13.96 -1.88 -23.38
C ASP A 85 -13.57 -3.34 -23.64
#